data_AF-A0A511VC33-F1
#
_entry.id   AF-A0A511VC33-F1
#
_cell.length_a   1.000
_cell.length_b   1.000
_cell.length_c   1.000
_cell.angle_alpha   90.00
_cell.angle_beta   90.00
_cell.angle_gamma   90.00
#
_symmetry.space_group_name_H-M   'P 1'
#
loop_
_entity.id
_entity.type
_entity.pdbx_description
1 polymer ?
#
loop_
_entity_poly.entity_id
_entity_poly.type
_entity_poly.pdbx_seq_one_letter_code
_entity_poly.pdbx_strand_id
1 'polypeptide(L)'
;MGRLTIGIVAEGPRDAEMIEALISEFIPGDHLFLTLQPEMSETEGFGTDGGAGQHGGGWKGVISWCREIAEHFSGMSSFLTSTSPTIDLLVVHVDGDIAREDEVNCLAPCPPINGTVQNLRSKINEWLQVKDIPANVVYCIPCDNVEAWILCAFDPQTPLHNPEASVFLECFHKPDMEISKQGYNRPHRLLKRKSNDKPYKNKKIYQRELIPKVIEEWETVKHICSQAKAFEDDVKSILS
;
A
#
# COMPACT_ATOMS: atom_id res chain seq x y z
N MET A 1 13.68 20.90 8.58
CA MET A 1 12.63 20.82 7.55
C MET A 1 11.33 21.27 8.18
N GLY A 2 10.44 21.93 7.42
CA GLY A 2 9.12 22.29 7.93
C GLY A 2 8.22 21.07 8.08
N ARG A 3 7.08 21.26 8.76
CA ARG A 3 5.96 20.32 8.70
C ARG A 3 5.53 20.13 7.25
N LEU A 4 5.36 18.88 6.82
CA LEU A 4 4.84 18.52 5.48
C LEU A 4 3.38 18.11 5.59
N THR A 5 2.61 18.35 4.53
CA THR A 5 1.29 17.78 4.29
C THR A 5 1.42 16.60 3.33
N ILE A 6 0.99 15.43 3.77
CA ILE A 6 1.17 14.16 3.08
C ILE A 6 -0.20 13.55 2.77
N GLY A 7 -0.55 13.49 1.49
CA GLY A 7 -1.78 12.87 1.02
C GLY A 7 -1.59 11.36 0.81
N ILE A 8 -2.57 10.55 1.21
CA ILE A 8 -2.57 9.10 1.00
C ILE A 8 -3.85 8.68 0.26
N VAL A 9 -3.66 8.01 -0.87
CA VAL A 9 -4.69 7.32 -1.65
C VAL A 9 -4.37 5.83 -1.59
N ALA A 10 -5.22 5.04 -0.95
CA ALA A 10 -5.00 3.61 -0.74
C ALA A 10 -6.26 2.79 -1.02
N GLU A 11 -6.08 1.48 -1.18
CA GLU A 11 -7.17 0.54 -1.38
C GLU A 11 -8.02 0.37 -0.12
N GLY A 12 -7.37 0.35 1.04
CA GLY A 12 -8.02 0.11 2.30
C GLY A 12 -7.47 0.98 3.43
N PRO A 13 -8.26 1.14 4.51
CA PRO A 13 -7.85 1.97 5.65
C PRO A 13 -6.70 1.36 6.45
N ARG A 14 -6.45 0.04 6.35
CA ARG A 14 -5.31 -0.60 7.04
C ARG A 14 -4.01 -0.35 6.29
N ASP A 15 -4.07 -0.32 4.97
CA ASP A 15 -2.93 -0.07 4.10
C ASP A 15 -2.50 1.40 4.23
N ALA A 16 -3.46 2.33 4.29
CA ALA A 16 -3.20 3.74 4.61
C ALA A 16 -2.49 3.93 5.95
N GLU A 17 -2.93 3.24 7.01
CA GLU A 17 -2.28 3.31 8.32
C GLU A 17 -0.85 2.73 8.33
N MET A 18 -0.60 1.64 7.58
CA MET A 18 0.76 1.10 7.42
C MET A 18 1.66 2.13 6.71
N ILE A 19 1.18 2.72 5.61
CA ILE A 19 1.91 3.72 4.83
C ILE A 19 2.22 4.95 5.67
N GLU A 20 1.24 5.49 6.40
CA GLU A 20 1.43 6.63 7.29
C GLU A 20 2.52 6.36 8.34
N ALA A 21 2.47 5.19 8.97
CA ALA A 21 3.43 4.81 10.00
C ALA A 21 4.85 4.62 9.44
N LEU A 22 4.97 4.05 8.23
CA LEU A 22 6.25 3.91 7.53
C LEU A 22 6.84 5.27 7.14
N ILE A 23 6.03 6.18 6.57
CA ILE A 23 6.51 7.52 6.19
C ILE A 23 6.96 8.30 7.43
N SER A 24 6.25 8.16 8.55
CA SER A 24 6.63 8.78 9.82
C SER A 24 8.00 8.30 10.33
N GLU A 25 8.40 7.07 10.00
CA GLU A 25 9.74 6.54 10.27
C GLU A 25 10.77 7.08 9.25
N PHE A 26 10.42 7.14 7.97
CA PHE A 26 11.35 7.55 6.91
C PHE A 26 11.69 9.03 6.97
N ILE A 27 10.71 9.85 7.37
CA ILE A 27 10.79 11.30 7.45
C ILE A 27 10.43 11.72 8.88
N PRO A 28 11.44 11.82 9.78
CA PRO A 28 11.19 12.23 11.16
C PRO A 28 10.67 13.67 11.25
N GLY A 29 9.53 13.85 11.90
CA GLY A 29 8.93 15.17 12.11
C GLY A 29 7.44 15.09 12.46
N ASP A 30 6.88 16.23 12.85
CA ASP A 30 5.42 16.38 13.00
C ASP A 30 4.83 16.78 11.65
N HIS A 31 4.37 15.78 10.89
CA HIS A 31 3.76 15.92 9.56
C HIS A 31 2.23 15.85 9.67
N LEU A 32 1.53 16.47 8.72
CA LEU A 32 0.08 16.35 8.59
C LEU A 32 -0.24 15.26 7.56
N PHE A 33 -0.94 14.21 7.96
CA PHE A 33 -1.43 13.19 7.04
C PHE A 33 -2.89 13.45 6.66
N LEU A 34 -3.18 13.35 5.36
CA LEU A 34 -4.52 13.47 4.79
C LEU A 34 -4.85 12.14 4.07
N THR A 35 -5.74 11.33 4.66
CA THR A 35 -6.29 10.17 3.95
C THR A 35 -7.33 10.64 2.95
N LEU A 36 -6.96 10.68 1.68
CA LEU A 36 -7.80 11.16 0.57
C LEU A 36 -8.71 10.05 0.05
N GLN A 37 -8.28 8.79 0.14
CA GLN A 37 -9.05 7.63 -0.27
C GLN A 37 -8.52 6.39 0.48
N PRO A 38 -9.38 5.53 1.05
CA PRO A 38 -10.81 5.74 1.27
C PRO A 38 -11.08 6.87 2.26
N GLU A 39 -12.13 7.67 2.04
CA GLU A 39 -12.60 8.62 3.05
C GLU A 39 -13.10 7.83 4.26
N MET A 40 -12.52 8.07 5.43
CA MET A 40 -12.99 7.42 6.66
C MET A 40 -14.25 8.12 7.16
N SER A 41 -15.41 7.46 7.09
CA SER A 41 -16.60 7.94 7.81
C SER A 41 -16.54 7.53 9.28
N GLU A 42 -17.03 8.38 10.19
CA GLU A 42 -17.05 8.12 11.64
C GLU A 42 -17.89 6.88 12.06
N THR A 43 -18.62 6.26 11.12
CA THR A 43 -19.62 5.22 11.37
C THR A 43 -19.14 3.78 11.16
N GLU A 44 -17.83 3.51 11.09
CA GLU A 44 -17.19 2.18 10.88
C GLU A 44 -17.64 1.05 11.86
N GLY A 45 -18.51 1.32 12.84
CA GLY A 45 -18.91 0.39 13.90
C GLY A 45 -20.07 -0.58 13.59
N PHE A 46 -20.85 -0.40 12.51
CA PHE A 46 -22.06 -1.19 12.29
C PHE A 46 -22.26 -1.61 10.82
N GLY A 47 -21.79 -2.81 10.46
CA GLY A 47 -22.35 -3.56 9.31
C GLY A 47 -21.47 -3.64 8.05
N THR A 48 -20.92 -4.84 7.87
CA THR A 48 -20.52 -5.59 6.66
C THR A 48 -19.94 -4.98 5.38
N ASP A 49 -20.03 -3.69 5.07
CA ASP A 49 -19.32 -3.08 3.94
C ASP A 49 -18.77 -1.72 4.40
N GLY A 50 -17.48 -1.73 4.77
CA GLY A 50 -16.81 -0.62 5.44
C GLY A 50 -16.98 0.70 4.69
N GLY A 51 -17.29 1.77 5.43
CA GLY A 51 -17.55 3.12 4.93
C GLY A 51 -16.37 3.67 4.13
N ALA A 52 -16.36 3.38 2.84
CA ALA A 52 -15.25 3.66 1.95
C ALA A 52 -15.48 4.94 1.11
N GLY A 53 -16.16 5.92 1.70
CA GLY A 53 -16.41 7.22 1.07
C GLY A 53 -17.20 7.17 -0.24
N GLN A 54 -17.16 8.28 -0.97
CA GLN A 54 -17.80 8.45 -2.28
C GLN A 54 -17.32 7.44 -3.34
N HIS A 55 -16.06 7.01 -3.28
CA HIS A 55 -15.44 6.15 -4.28
C HIS A 55 -15.59 4.65 -4.01
N GLY A 56 -16.06 4.27 -2.82
CA GLY A 56 -16.02 2.88 -2.37
C GLY A 56 -14.61 2.41 -2.02
N GLY A 57 -14.49 1.14 -1.62
CA GLY A 57 -13.22 0.57 -1.14
C GLY A 57 -12.50 -0.26 -2.21
N GLY A 58 -11.26 -0.65 -1.90
CA GLY A 58 -10.42 -1.46 -2.77
C GLY A 58 -9.88 -0.69 -3.97
N TRP A 59 -9.17 -1.40 -4.85
CA TRP A 59 -8.57 -0.82 -6.06
C TRP A 59 -9.54 -0.06 -6.97
N LYS A 60 -10.82 -0.46 -7.05
CA LYS A 60 -11.82 0.29 -7.84
C LYS A 60 -12.07 1.69 -7.28
N GLY A 61 -11.98 1.87 -5.95
CA GLY A 61 -12.03 3.17 -5.32
C GLY A 61 -10.82 4.04 -5.68
N VAL A 62 -9.63 3.44 -5.73
CA VAL A 62 -8.41 4.14 -6.20
C VAL A 62 -8.55 4.58 -7.67
N ILE A 63 -9.08 3.72 -8.55
CA ILE A 63 -9.36 4.10 -9.94
C ILE A 63 -10.37 5.25 -10.01
N SER A 64 -11.47 5.15 -9.25
CA SER A 64 -12.49 6.18 -9.23
C SER A 64 -11.92 7.52 -8.79
N TRP A 65 -11.09 7.52 -7.74
CA TRP A 65 -10.39 8.72 -7.27
C TRP A 65 -9.46 9.29 -8.35
N CYS A 66 -8.64 8.45 -8.98
CA CYS A 66 -7.71 8.88 -10.03
C CYS A 66 -8.45 9.57 -11.20
N ARG A 67 -9.57 8.98 -11.63
CA ARG A 67 -10.39 9.53 -12.72
C ARG A 67 -11.06 10.84 -12.34
N GLU A 68 -11.56 10.96 -11.11
CA GLU A 68 -12.14 12.22 -10.63
C GLU A 68 -11.08 13.33 -10.64
N ILE A 69 -9.87 13.06 -10.15
CA ILE A 69 -8.77 14.03 -10.20
C ILE A 69 -8.41 14.42 -11.64
N ALA A 70 -8.36 13.45 -12.55
CA ALA A 70 -8.09 13.69 -13.96
C ALA A 70 -9.15 14.57 -14.65
N GLU A 71 -10.41 14.45 -14.22
CA GLU A 71 -11.54 15.23 -14.76
C GLU A 71 -11.55 16.67 -14.23
N HIS A 72 -11.18 16.87 -12.97
CA HIS A 72 -11.32 18.16 -12.29
C HIS A 72 -10.06 19.03 -12.33
N PHE A 73 -8.89 18.44 -12.54
CA PHE A 73 -7.61 19.14 -12.51
C PHE A 73 -6.82 18.96 -13.81
N SER A 74 -6.15 20.02 -14.25
CA SER A 74 -5.23 20.00 -15.39
C SER A 74 -3.88 19.36 -15.01
N GLY A 75 -3.92 18.13 -14.48
CA GLY A 75 -2.77 17.35 -14.03
C GLY A 75 -2.47 17.44 -12.53
N MET A 76 -1.57 16.58 -12.07
CA MET A 76 -1.30 16.38 -10.63
C MET A 76 -0.76 17.62 -9.93
N SER A 77 0.12 18.42 -10.54
CA SER A 77 0.63 19.64 -9.90
C SER A 77 -0.50 20.65 -9.60
N SER A 78 -1.52 20.71 -10.46
CA SER A 78 -2.70 21.56 -10.25
C SER A 78 -3.49 21.07 -9.04
N PHE A 79 -3.73 19.76 -8.94
CA PHE A 79 -4.38 19.15 -7.78
C PHE A 79 -3.62 19.43 -6.47
N LEU A 80 -2.33 19.11 -6.42
CA LEU A 80 -1.51 19.22 -5.21
C LEU A 80 -1.44 20.65 -4.66
N THR A 81 -1.45 21.65 -5.54
CA THR A 81 -1.39 23.08 -5.17
C THR A 81 -2.76 23.72 -4.94
N SER A 82 -3.84 23.09 -5.41
CA SER A 82 -5.22 23.59 -5.24
C SER A 82 -5.90 23.08 -3.96
N THR A 83 -5.30 22.10 -3.27
CA THR A 83 -5.77 21.63 -1.97
C THR A 83 -5.43 22.62 -0.86
N SER A 84 -6.25 22.64 0.19
CA SER A 84 -6.00 23.44 1.40
C SER A 84 -6.05 22.52 2.62
N PRO A 85 -4.91 22.25 3.29
CA PRO A 85 -3.56 22.71 2.94
C PRO A 85 -3.03 22.09 1.63
N THR A 86 -2.03 22.73 1.03
CA THR A 86 -1.33 22.18 -0.15
C THR A 86 -0.64 20.88 0.20
N ILE A 87 -0.70 19.89 -0.69
CA ILE A 87 -0.05 18.59 -0.49
C ILE A 87 1.40 18.65 -0.96
N ASP A 88 2.34 18.42 -0.03
CA ASP A 88 3.77 18.40 -0.29
C ASP A 88 4.23 17.05 -0.86
N LEU A 89 3.60 15.95 -0.44
CA LEU A 89 3.84 14.58 -0.91
C LEU A 89 2.50 13.85 -1.08
N LEU A 90 2.28 13.22 -2.22
CA LEU A 90 1.16 12.31 -2.43
C LEU A 90 1.66 10.88 -2.60
N VAL A 91 1.08 9.95 -1.85
CA VAL A 91 1.29 8.52 -2.04
C VAL A 91 0.04 7.89 -2.66
N VAL A 92 0.23 7.19 -3.78
CA VAL A 92 -0.81 6.39 -4.44
C VAL A 92 -0.49 4.92 -4.28
N HIS A 93 -1.35 4.20 -3.57
CA HIS A 93 -1.21 2.80 -3.24
C HIS A 93 -2.21 1.94 -4.02
N VAL A 94 -1.67 0.89 -4.63
CA VAL A 94 -2.43 -0.27 -5.12
C VAL A 94 -1.67 -1.53 -4.77
N ASP A 95 -2.39 -2.58 -4.43
CA ASP A 95 -1.87 -3.92 -4.22
C ASP A 95 -1.41 -4.49 -5.57
N GLY A 96 -0.31 -5.26 -5.57
CA GLY A 96 0.24 -5.85 -6.80
C GLY A 96 -0.67 -6.91 -7.42
N ASP A 97 -1.60 -7.49 -6.65
CA ASP A 97 -2.49 -8.54 -7.08
C ASP A 97 -3.46 -8.11 -8.19
N ILE A 98 -3.79 -6.81 -8.25
CA ILE A 98 -4.70 -6.23 -9.22
C ILE A 98 -4.21 -6.40 -10.65
N ALA A 99 -2.90 -6.62 -10.85
CA ALA A 99 -2.33 -6.90 -12.17
C ALA A 99 -2.92 -8.15 -12.83
N ARG A 100 -3.56 -9.03 -12.05
CA ARG A 100 -4.23 -10.25 -12.51
C ARG A 100 -5.74 -10.10 -12.72
N GLU A 101 -6.32 -8.97 -12.35
CA GLU A 101 -7.73 -8.69 -12.60
C GLU A 101 -7.94 -8.49 -14.10
N ASP A 102 -8.97 -9.09 -14.68
CA ASP A 102 -9.23 -9.07 -16.14
C ASP A 102 -9.29 -7.63 -16.71
N GLU A 103 -9.79 -6.68 -15.91
CA GLU A 103 -9.91 -5.26 -16.28
C GLU A 103 -8.56 -4.52 -16.33
N VAL A 104 -7.55 -5.01 -15.61
CA VAL A 104 -6.21 -4.39 -15.51
C VAL A 104 -5.19 -5.16 -16.35
N ASN A 105 -5.19 -6.49 -16.19
CA ASN A 105 -4.47 -7.51 -16.96
C ASN A 105 -3.09 -7.07 -17.45
N CYS A 106 -2.19 -6.83 -16.50
CA CYS A 106 -0.86 -6.27 -16.77
C CYS A 106 0.27 -7.01 -16.04
N LEU A 107 0.00 -8.24 -15.58
CA LEU A 107 1.00 -9.11 -14.96
C LEU A 107 2.18 -9.36 -15.91
N ALA A 108 3.40 -9.23 -15.39
CA ALA A 108 4.64 -9.61 -16.07
C ALA A 108 5.25 -10.87 -15.43
N PRO A 109 6.19 -11.55 -16.11
CA PRO A 109 6.95 -12.64 -15.50
C PRO A 109 7.68 -12.22 -14.22
N CYS A 110 7.68 -13.09 -13.21
CA CYS A 110 8.34 -12.89 -11.91
C CYS A 110 9.08 -14.19 -11.55
N PRO A 111 10.35 -14.15 -11.06
CA PRO A 111 11.12 -12.96 -10.63
C PRO A 111 11.93 -12.24 -11.75
N PRO A 112 12.21 -10.92 -11.59
CA PRO A 112 11.79 -10.05 -10.50
C PRO A 112 10.42 -9.38 -10.75
N ILE A 113 9.78 -8.86 -9.71
CA ILE A 113 8.43 -8.26 -9.78
C ILE A 113 8.37 -6.93 -10.55
N ASN A 114 9.53 -6.33 -10.87
CA ASN A 114 9.63 -4.98 -11.46
C ASN A 114 8.76 -4.77 -12.70
N GLY A 115 8.63 -5.77 -13.58
CA GLY A 115 7.80 -5.64 -14.79
C GLY A 115 6.33 -5.39 -14.47
N THR A 116 5.78 -6.12 -13.49
CA THR A 116 4.39 -5.94 -13.04
C THR A 116 4.21 -4.57 -12.40
N VAL A 117 5.16 -4.12 -11.57
CA VAL A 117 5.08 -2.81 -10.91
C VAL A 117 5.14 -1.67 -11.92
N GLN A 118 6.02 -1.75 -12.93
CA GLN A 118 6.09 -0.75 -14.00
C GLN A 118 4.77 -0.67 -14.77
N ASN A 119 4.17 -1.82 -15.11
CA ASN A 119 2.89 -1.87 -15.78
C ASN A 119 1.76 -1.26 -14.92
N LEU A 120 1.76 -1.52 -13.59
CA LEU A 120 0.81 -0.90 -12.67
C LEU A 120 1.01 0.61 -12.53
N ARG A 121 2.25 1.10 -12.46
CA ARG A 121 2.54 2.54 -12.49
C ARG A 121 1.99 3.18 -13.77
N SER A 122 2.16 2.54 -14.92
CA SER A 122 1.56 2.99 -16.19
C SER A 122 0.04 3.01 -16.14
N LYS A 123 -0.61 2.00 -15.53
CA LYS A 123 -2.07 1.97 -15.36
C LYS A 123 -2.58 3.11 -14.48
N ILE A 124 -1.90 3.38 -13.37
CA ILE A 124 -2.24 4.52 -12.50
C ILE A 124 -2.13 5.83 -13.29
N ASN A 125 -1.09 6.00 -14.11
CA ASN A 125 -0.92 7.19 -14.95
C ASN A 125 -2.00 7.33 -16.02
N GLU A 126 -2.43 6.23 -16.62
CA GLU A 126 -3.58 6.19 -17.52
C GLU A 126 -4.86 6.65 -16.80
N TRP A 127 -5.11 6.18 -15.56
CA TRP A 127 -6.28 6.58 -14.79
C TRP A 127 -6.25 8.06 -14.39
N LEU A 128 -5.06 8.58 -14.07
CA LEU A 128 -4.82 10.00 -13.79
C LEU A 128 -4.76 10.87 -15.06
N GLN A 129 -4.75 10.27 -16.25
CA GLN A 129 -4.58 10.93 -17.55
C GLN A 129 -3.35 11.85 -17.64
N VAL A 130 -2.23 11.39 -17.06
CA VAL A 130 -0.97 12.13 -17.01
C VAL A 130 0.12 11.42 -17.80
N LYS A 131 0.92 12.21 -18.53
CA LYS A 131 2.10 11.69 -19.25
C LYS A 131 3.31 11.56 -18.33
N ASP A 132 3.50 12.55 -17.47
CA ASP A 132 4.60 12.64 -16.52
C ASP A 132 4.03 12.86 -15.12
N ILE A 133 4.54 12.12 -14.14
CA ILE A 133 4.17 12.28 -12.73
C ILE A 133 5.11 13.31 -12.07
N PRO A 134 4.60 14.26 -11.27
CA PRO A 134 5.45 15.15 -10.49
C PRO A 134 6.34 14.35 -9.53
N ALA A 135 7.55 14.84 -9.27
CA ALA A 135 8.52 14.17 -8.40
C ALA A 135 7.95 13.87 -7.00
N ASN A 136 7.03 14.70 -6.50
CA ASN A 136 6.39 14.55 -5.21
C ASN A 136 5.10 13.69 -5.21
N VAL A 137 4.91 12.89 -6.26
CA VAL A 137 3.92 11.80 -6.30
C VAL A 137 4.66 10.46 -6.32
N VAL A 138 4.48 9.67 -5.27
CA VAL A 138 5.14 8.37 -5.08
C VAL A 138 4.13 7.23 -5.15
N TYR A 139 4.53 6.12 -5.75
CA TYR A 139 3.70 4.91 -5.77
C TYR A 139 4.12 3.94 -4.68
N CYS A 140 3.16 3.44 -3.92
CA CYS A 140 3.34 2.35 -2.98
C CYS A 140 2.68 1.08 -3.55
N ILE A 141 3.47 0.22 -4.19
CA ILE A 141 2.97 -1.01 -4.84
C ILE A 141 3.69 -2.21 -4.22
N PRO A 142 3.17 -2.80 -3.14
CA PRO A 142 3.74 -4.00 -2.55
C PRO A 142 3.64 -5.19 -3.51
N CYS A 143 4.42 -6.24 -3.26
CA CYS A 143 4.18 -7.52 -3.93
C CYS A 143 2.84 -8.09 -3.47
N ASP A 144 1.94 -8.34 -4.42
CA ASP A 144 0.62 -8.92 -4.19
C ASP A 144 -0.25 -8.03 -3.30
N ASN A 145 0.07 -7.88 -2.01
CA ASN A 145 -0.52 -6.91 -1.09
C ASN A 145 0.44 -6.55 0.06
N VAL A 146 0.09 -5.53 0.86
CA VAL A 146 0.90 -5.05 2.00
C VAL A 146 1.26 -6.17 3.00
N GLU A 147 0.46 -7.23 3.11
CA GLU A 147 0.76 -8.35 4.01
C GLU A 147 2.04 -9.11 3.63
N ALA A 148 2.59 -8.95 2.43
CA ALA A 148 3.94 -9.43 2.12
C ALA A 148 4.99 -8.84 3.07
N TRP A 149 4.89 -7.54 3.40
CA TRP A 149 5.81 -6.89 4.33
C TRP A 149 5.61 -7.37 5.77
N ILE A 150 4.36 -7.68 6.14
CA ILE A 150 4.05 -8.31 7.43
C ILE A 150 4.66 -9.71 7.52
N LEU A 151 4.55 -10.51 6.46
CA LEU A 151 5.17 -11.84 6.39
C LEU A 151 6.68 -11.75 6.61
N CYS A 152 7.34 -10.83 5.91
CA CYS A 152 8.77 -10.53 6.07
C CYS A 152 9.14 -10.27 7.53
N ALA A 153 8.41 -9.39 8.18
CA ALA A 153 8.72 -8.94 9.53
C ALA A 153 8.49 -10.01 10.60
N PHE A 154 7.48 -10.86 10.43
CA PHE A 154 7.11 -11.85 11.45
C PHE A 154 7.80 -13.20 11.29
N ASP A 155 8.25 -13.54 10.09
CA ASP A 155 8.89 -14.82 9.83
C ASP A 155 10.09 -14.68 8.89
N PRO A 156 11.18 -14.04 9.35
CA PRO A 156 12.36 -13.78 8.52
C PRO A 156 13.03 -15.06 8.00
N GLN A 157 12.68 -16.24 8.52
CA GLN A 157 13.27 -17.53 8.16
C GLN A 157 12.38 -18.37 7.24
N THR A 158 11.25 -17.86 6.76
CA THR A 158 10.42 -18.59 5.80
C THR A 158 11.22 -18.93 4.53
N PRO A 159 11.03 -20.13 3.95
CA PRO A 159 11.61 -20.45 2.64
C PRO A 159 11.21 -19.46 1.55
N LEU A 160 10.09 -18.74 1.70
CA LEU A 160 9.64 -17.71 0.76
C LEU A 160 10.64 -16.54 0.65
N HIS A 161 11.50 -16.33 1.65
CA HIS A 161 12.52 -15.28 1.62
C HIS A 161 13.78 -15.68 0.86
N ASN A 162 13.96 -16.97 0.57
CA ASN A 162 15.12 -17.44 -0.16
C ASN A 162 14.95 -17.09 -1.67
N PRO A 163 15.84 -16.28 -2.27
CA PRO A 163 15.77 -15.95 -3.70
C PRO A 163 15.93 -17.19 -4.60
N GLU A 164 16.54 -18.27 -4.08
CA GLU A 164 16.68 -19.55 -4.77
C GLU A 164 15.48 -20.48 -4.56
N ALA A 165 14.51 -20.09 -3.73
CA ALA A 165 13.27 -20.86 -3.58
C ALA A 165 12.48 -20.88 -4.89
N SER A 166 11.75 -21.96 -5.12
CA SER A 166 10.87 -22.09 -6.28
C SER A 166 9.79 -21.02 -6.36
N VAL A 167 9.48 -20.36 -5.23
CA VAL A 167 8.60 -19.19 -5.15
C VAL A 167 9.21 -18.20 -4.15
N PHE A 168 9.71 -17.08 -4.68
CA PHE A 168 10.18 -15.94 -3.90
C PHE A 168 8.99 -15.10 -3.42
N LEU A 169 9.08 -14.50 -2.23
CA LEU A 169 7.98 -13.76 -1.61
C LEU A 169 7.43 -12.65 -2.51
N GLU A 170 8.30 -11.92 -3.24
CA GLU A 170 7.81 -10.89 -4.17
C GLU A 170 7.10 -11.42 -5.43
N CYS A 171 7.01 -12.75 -5.57
CA CYS A 171 6.21 -13.42 -6.59
C CYS A 171 5.14 -14.34 -5.96
N PHE A 172 4.98 -14.31 -4.63
CA PHE A 172 4.09 -15.20 -3.91
C PHE A 172 2.66 -14.66 -3.91
N HIS A 173 1.71 -15.51 -4.29
CA HIS A 173 0.30 -15.12 -4.35
C HIS A 173 -0.36 -15.24 -2.97
N LYS A 174 -1.11 -14.21 -2.57
CA LYS A 174 -1.91 -14.18 -1.33
C LYS A 174 -1.10 -14.36 -0.03
N PRO A 175 -0.11 -13.49 0.26
CA PRO A 175 0.64 -13.53 1.51
C PRO A 175 -0.26 -13.31 2.75
N ASP A 176 -1.33 -12.53 2.61
CA ASP A 176 -2.42 -12.38 3.58
C ASP A 176 -3.08 -13.72 3.97
N MET A 177 -3.26 -14.62 3.01
CA MET A 177 -3.79 -15.96 3.26
C MET A 177 -2.77 -16.85 3.98
N GLU A 178 -1.48 -16.72 3.69
CA GLU A 178 -0.41 -17.47 4.36
C GLU A 178 -0.37 -17.15 5.85
N ILE A 179 -0.33 -15.86 6.23
CA ILE A 179 -0.36 -15.43 7.64
C ILE A 179 -1.67 -15.75 8.37
N SER A 180 -2.76 -15.99 7.62
CA SER A 180 -4.04 -16.42 8.21
C SER A 180 -4.07 -17.90 8.61
N LYS A 181 -3.06 -18.69 8.23
CA LYS A 181 -3.00 -20.12 8.57
C LYS A 181 -2.58 -20.31 10.02
N GLN A 182 -3.24 -21.27 10.69
CA GLN A 182 -3.08 -21.55 12.12
C GLN A 182 -1.70 -22.06 12.52
N GLY A 183 -0.88 -22.49 11.56
CA GLY A 183 0.48 -23.02 11.79
C GLY A 183 1.60 -22.01 11.54
N TYR A 184 1.29 -20.75 11.19
CA TYR A 184 2.31 -19.75 10.90
C TYR A 184 2.85 -19.13 12.21
N ASN A 185 3.96 -19.70 12.71
CA ASN A 185 4.93 -19.19 13.71
C ASN A 185 4.47 -18.46 15.00
N ARG A 186 3.25 -18.65 15.50
CA ARG A 186 2.84 -18.31 16.90
C ARG A 186 1.70 -19.23 17.38
N PRO A 187 1.40 -19.33 18.69
CA PRO A 187 0.27 -20.12 19.20
C PRO A 187 -1.12 -19.62 18.73
N HIS A 188 -1.19 -18.51 17.99
CA HIS A 188 -2.41 -17.92 17.43
C HIS A 188 -2.15 -17.29 16.05
N ARG A 189 -3.21 -17.22 15.21
CA ARG A 189 -3.16 -16.61 13.88
C ARG A 189 -2.95 -15.10 13.97
N LEU A 190 -2.04 -14.55 13.16
CA LEU A 190 -1.81 -13.09 13.04
C LEU A 190 -3.01 -12.41 12.38
N LEU A 191 -3.54 -13.00 11.30
CA LEU A 191 -4.82 -12.61 10.71
C LEU A 191 -5.89 -13.67 11.00
N LYS A 192 -7.01 -13.23 11.58
CA LYS A 192 -8.20 -14.09 11.70
C LYS A 192 -8.86 -14.25 10.32
N ARG A 193 -9.76 -15.21 10.18
CA ARG A 193 -10.59 -15.34 8.97
C ARG A 193 -12.02 -14.90 9.25
N LYS A 194 -12.65 -14.27 8.26
CA LYS A 194 -14.09 -13.97 8.25
C LYS A 194 -14.87 -15.26 7.99
N SER A 195 -16.20 -15.19 8.09
CA SER A 195 -17.11 -16.30 7.74
C SER A 195 -16.99 -16.76 6.29
N ASN A 196 -16.55 -15.89 5.39
CA ASN A 196 -16.30 -16.17 3.97
C ASN A 196 -14.84 -16.60 3.67
N ASP A 197 -14.10 -17.05 4.68
CA ASP A 197 -12.70 -17.49 4.63
C ASP A 197 -11.67 -16.42 4.20
N LYS A 198 -12.09 -15.17 3.93
CA LYS A 198 -11.17 -14.07 3.66
C LYS A 198 -10.43 -13.64 4.93
N PRO A 199 -9.17 -13.17 4.84
CA PRO A 199 -8.46 -12.65 6.00
C PRO A 199 -9.16 -11.42 6.56
N TYR A 200 -9.15 -11.33 7.88
CA TYR A 200 -9.74 -10.24 8.65
C TYR A 200 -8.63 -9.42 9.30
N LYS A 201 -8.37 -8.25 8.72
CA LYS A 201 -7.44 -7.25 9.24
C LYS A 201 -8.08 -6.51 10.43
N ASN A 202 -8.03 -7.10 11.63
CA ASN A 202 -8.57 -6.46 12.83
C ASN A 202 -7.79 -5.17 13.16
N LYS A 203 -8.47 -4.02 13.19
CA LYS A 203 -7.90 -2.69 13.45
C LYS A 203 -6.94 -2.66 14.65
N LYS A 204 -7.33 -3.20 15.80
CA LYS A 204 -6.50 -3.17 17.02
C LYS A 204 -5.24 -4.01 16.89
N ILE A 205 -5.33 -5.22 16.34
CA ILE A 205 -4.16 -6.10 16.12
C ILE A 205 -3.22 -5.46 15.09
N TYR A 206 -3.78 -4.94 13.99
CA TYR A 206 -3.02 -4.30 12.93
C TYR A 206 -2.19 -3.13 13.47
N GLN A 207 -2.82 -2.23 14.22
CA GLN A 207 -2.17 -1.04 14.80
C GLN A 207 -1.20 -1.34 15.94
N ARG A 208 -1.51 -2.31 16.81
CA ARG A 208 -0.74 -2.54 18.04
C ARG A 208 0.35 -3.59 17.90
N GLU A 209 0.24 -4.48 16.91
CA GLU A 209 1.14 -5.63 16.77
C GLU A 209 1.79 -5.64 15.39
N LEU A 210 1.01 -5.53 14.31
CA LEU A 210 1.53 -5.75 12.97
C LEU A 210 2.38 -4.58 12.46
N ILE A 211 1.84 -3.35 12.49
CA ILE A 211 2.57 -2.15 12.06
C ILE A 211 3.87 -1.96 12.87
N PRO A 212 3.85 -1.99 14.22
CA PRO A 212 5.08 -1.80 14.99
C PRO A 212 6.15 -2.84 14.67
N LYS A 213 5.76 -4.08 14.38
CA LYS A 213 6.71 -5.14 14.02
C LYS A 213 7.31 -4.92 12.63
N VAL A 214 6.52 -4.46 11.66
CA VAL A 214 7.02 -4.09 10.32
C VAL A 214 8.03 -2.95 10.42
N ILE A 215 7.76 -1.93 11.25
CA ILE A 215 8.69 -0.82 11.49
C ILE A 215 9.98 -1.32 12.16
N GLU A 216 9.87 -2.14 13.21
CA GLU A 216 11.03 -2.74 13.91
C GLU A 216 11.93 -3.53 12.96
N GLU A 217 11.33 -4.27 12.03
CA GLU A 217 12.04 -5.15 11.09
C GLU A 217 12.24 -4.53 9.71
N TRP A 218 12.09 -3.22 9.56
CA TRP A 218 12.03 -2.59 8.23
C TRP A 218 13.28 -2.83 7.38
N GLU A 219 14.47 -2.89 7.99
CA GLU A 219 15.70 -3.26 7.28
C GLU A 219 15.65 -4.68 6.68
N THR A 220 15.10 -5.64 7.44
CA THR A 220 14.86 -7.00 6.96
C THR A 220 13.84 -7.00 5.82
N VAL A 221 12.75 -6.25 5.97
CA VAL A 221 11.69 -6.12 4.95
C VAL A 221 12.26 -5.58 3.64
N LYS A 222 13.10 -4.53 3.67
CA LYS A 222 13.73 -3.97 2.47
C LYS A 222 14.78 -4.88 1.84
N HIS A 223 15.45 -5.69 2.65
CA HIS A 223 16.41 -6.66 2.14
C HIS A 223 15.72 -7.75 1.32
N ILE A 224 14.52 -8.16 1.74
CA ILE A 224 13.74 -9.23 1.10
C ILE A 224 12.83 -8.67 0.00
N CYS A 225 12.13 -7.56 0.23
CA CYS A 225 11.19 -6.97 -0.70
C CYS A 225 11.81 -5.75 -1.39
N SER A 226 12.21 -5.91 -2.66
CA SER A 226 12.69 -4.81 -3.50
C SER A 226 11.71 -3.64 -3.58
N GLN A 227 10.39 -3.89 -3.56
CA GLN A 227 9.39 -2.83 -3.60
C GLN A 227 9.27 -2.05 -2.29
N ALA A 228 9.56 -2.67 -1.15
CA ALA A 228 9.66 -1.96 0.13
C ALA A 228 10.83 -0.98 0.11
N LYS A 229 11.99 -1.43 -0.39
CA LYS A 229 13.16 -0.56 -0.59
C LYS A 229 12.87 0.57 -1.55
N ALA A 230 12.27 0.28 -2.71
CA ALA A 230 11.94 1.29 -3.70
C ALA A 230 10.98 2.35 -3.14
N PHE A 231 9.98 1.94 -2.34
CA PHE A 231 9.07 2.86 -1.69
C PHE A 231 9.79 3.82 -0.71
N GLU A 232 10.67 3.31 0.15
CA GLU A 232 11.46 4.18 1.04
C GLU A 232 12.37 5.14 0.25
N ASP A 233 13.07 4.63 -0.76
CA ASP A 233 13.97 5.44 -1.60
C ASP A 233 13.19 6.56 -2.31
N ASP A 234 12.03 6.24 -2.90
CA ASP A 234 11.16 7.21 -3.58
C ASP A 234 10.66 8.28 -2.59
N VAL A 235 10.21 7.90 -1.39
CA VAL A 235 9.77 8.86 -0.35
C VAL A 235 10.92 9.75 0.13
N LYS A 236 12.11 9.19 0.38
CA LYS A 236 13.27 9.97 0.84
C LYS A 236 13.82 10.90 -0.24
N SER A 237 13.65 10.56 -1.52
CA SER A 237 14.08 11.42 -2.63
C SER A 237 13.35 12.77 -2.69
N ILE A 238 12.20 12.90 -2.02
CA ILE A 238 11.47 14.17 -1.90
C ILE A 238 12.21 15.18 -1.03
N LEU A 239 13.10 14.68 -0.15
CA LEU A 239 13.84 15.51 0.80
C LEU A 239 15.18 16.04 0.27
N SER A 240 15.63 15.52 -0.88
CA SER A 240 16.90 15.89 -1.53
C SER A 240 16.73 17.03 -2.52
#